data_AF-A0A949EK47-F1
#
_entry.id   AF-A0A949EK47-F1
#
_cell.length_a   1.000
_cell.length_b   1.000
_cell.length_c   1.000
_cell.angle_alpha   90.00
_cell.angle_beta   90.00
_cell.angle_gamma   90.00
#
_symmetry.space_group_name_H-M   'P 1'
#
loop_
_entity.id
_entity.type
_entity.pdbx_description
1 polymer ?
#
loop_
_entity_poly.entity_id
_entity_poly.type
_entity_poly.pdbx_seq_one_letter_code
_entity_poly.pdbx_strand_id
1 'polypeptide(L)'
;MIKKKEDIKNQDRITIQIASPDVIRSWSSGMVKKAETLNYRTLKPEKDGLFCEKIFGPVRDWECNCGKYKGIKFKGITCDRCGVTVTRSSVRRERMGHIELACPVTHIWFYKAVPSRLAALLQISLRDLEKLIYYEEYIVIDPGDTPLKKSQFLSEDQYQEAQVKYGASFKAKIGAAAVKDILKDLDLSALCKKVRKDLEKANPAGTNAKKLAKTLKIVDDFNKSENLSEWMVLDALPVIPPDLRPLVPLEGGRFATSDLNDLYRRVINRNNRLKKLMDLKAPEIICRNEKRMLQESVDALLDNGRHGRPVLGSGNRPLKSLSDMLKGKQGRFRMNLLGKRVDYSGRSVIVVGPNLKLHQCGLPKKMALELFEPFIIRKLREKGFVHTIKGAKRMVERAKIEVWDILDEVIQDHPIMLNRAPTLHRLSIQAFYPILVEGKAIKLHPLVCAAFNADFDGDQMAVHVPLSLEAQIECRLQLLSINNLFSPADGRPVISPSQDVVLGLYYLTKESDENKNEAKVFASKEEAVIAFDDGLFNLQDCIKLRIDGQVWGEEKPSMIISQEAAIKGEVEKNKDKN
;
A
#
# COMPACT_ATOMS: atom_id res chain seq x y z
N MET A 1 -20.45 -11.08 19.81
CA MET A 1 -21.38 -9.97 19.47
C MET A 1 -20.57 -8.84 18.84
N ILE A 2 -20.77 -8.56 17.55
CA ILE A 2 -20.01 -7.52 16.84
C ILE A 2 -20.66 -6.17 17.14
N LYS A 3 -20.00 -5.34 17.94
CA LYS A 3 -20.44 -3.98 18.24
C LYS A 3 -20.39 -3.11 16.99
N LYS A 4 -21.44 -2.30 16.80
CA LYS A 4 -21.59 -1.34 15.69
C LYS A 4 -20.42 -0.34 15.68
N LYS A 5 -20.14 0.18 14.48
CA LYS A 5 -19.15 1.18 13.99
C LYS A 5 -18.59 2.28 14.92
N GLU A 6 -19.10 2.50 16.13
CA GLU A 6 -18.66 3.59 17.01
C GLU A 6 -17.40 3.24 17.83
N ASP A 7 -17.03 1.97 17.99
CA ASP A 7 -15.90 1.55 18.84
C ASP A 7 -14.55 1.40 18.12
N ILE A 8 -14.44 1.63 16.81
CA ILE A 8 -13.15 1.46 16.07
C ILE A 8 -12.18 2.63 16.37
N LYS A 9 -12.64 3.69 17.06
CA LYS A 9 -11.86 4.94 17.15
C LYS A 9 -10.62 4.90 18.04
N ASN A 10 -10.38 3.88 18.86
CA ASN A 10 -9.15 3.74 19.66
C ASN A 10 -8.84 2.25 19.94
N GLN A 11 -8.21 1.55 18.99
CA GLN A 11 -7.60 0.25 19.29
C GLN A 11 -6.09 0.34 19.13
N ASP A 12 -5.36 0.24 20.24
CA ASP A 12 -3.88 0.25 20.27
C ASP A 12 -3.26 -1.04 19.69
N ARG A 13 -4.09 -2.05 19.38
CA ARG A 13 -3.65 -3.38 18.98
C ARG A 13 -4.54 -3.95 17.89
N ILE A 14 -3.92 -4.56 16.89
CA ILE A 14 -4.58 -5.37 15.86
C ILE A 14 -4.23 -6.83 16.11
N THR A 15 -5.24 -7.69 16.24
CA THR A 15 -5.07 -9.13 16.42
C THR A 15 -5.54 -9.89 15.17
N ILE A 16 -4.99 -11.10 14.97
CA ILE A 16 -5.40 -12.00 13.90
C ILE A 16 -5.65 -13.39 14.49
N GLN A 17 -6.77 -14.00 14.09
CA GLN A 17 -7.20 -15.32 14.56
C GLN A 17 -7.78 -16.12 13.39
N ILE A 18 -7.91 -17.45 13.57
CA ILE A 18 -8.55 -18.30 12.58
C ILE A 18 -10.07 -18.12 12.71
N ALA A 19 -10.75 -17.87 11.60
CA ALA A 19 -12.19 -17.68 11.61
C ALA A 19 -12.90 -19.04 11.68
N SER A 20 -13.70 -19.26 12.73
CA SER A 20 -14.58 -20.42 12.81
C SER A 20 -15.72 -20.31 11.78
N PRO A 21 -16.35 -21.44 11.38
CA PRO A 21 -17.51 -21.42 10.50
C PRO A 21 -18.65 -20.51 11.01
N ASP A 22 -18.87 -20.47 12.32
CA ASP A 22 -19.92 -19.63 12.92
C ASP A 22 -19.56 -18.16 12.90
N VAL A 23 -18.27 -17.82 13.07
CA VAL A 23 -17.78 -16.44 12.88
C VAL A 23 -17.98 -16.00 11.43
N ILE A 24 -17.68 -16.86 10.46
CA ILE A 24 -17.91 -16.57 9.02
C ILE A 24 -19.40 -16.32 8.75
N ARG A 25 -20.29 -17.13 9.32
CA ARG A 25 -21.75 -16.93 9.22
C ARG A 25 -22.18 -15.63 9.88
N SER A 26 -21.58 -15.26 11.02
CA SER A 26 -21.89 -14.01 11.74
C SER A 26 -21.51 -12.74 10.97
N TRP A 27 -20.44 -12.78 10.17
CA TRP A 27 -20.06 -11.68 9.28
C TRP A 27 -20.98 -11.53 8.08
N SER A 28 -21.67 -12.61 7.72
CA SER A 28 -22.48 -12.65 6.53
C SER A 28 -23.83 -11.96 6.71
N SER A 29 -24.19 -11.15 5.73
CA SER A 29 -25.53 -10.57 5.60
C SER A 29 -26.49 -11.47 4.80
N GLY A 30 -26.02 -12.62 4.31
CA GLY A 30 -26.84 -13.58 3.56
C GLY A 30 -26.03 -14.59 2.74
N MET A 31 -26.67 -15.71 2.42
CA MET A 31 -26.07 -16.80 1.66
C MET A 31 -26.21 -16.58 0.14
N VAL A 32 -25.12 -16.68 -0.60
CA VAL A 32 -25.11 -16.64 -2.07
C VAL A 32 -25.36 -18.05 -2.61
N LYS A 33 -26.45 -18.21 -3.37
CA LYS A 33 -26.87 -19.51 -3.93
C LYS A 33 -26.55 -19.64 -5.41
N LYS A 34 -26.67 -18.55 -6.18
CA LYS A 34 -26.50 -18.56 -7.63
C LYS A 34 -25.18 -17.92 -8.03
N ALA A 35 -24.57 -18.44 -9.10
CA ALA A 35 -23.36 -17.88 -9.70
C ALA A 35 -23.66 -16.68 -10.61
N GLU A 36 -24.93 -16.38 -10.88
CA GLU A 36 -25.35 -15.27 -11.73
C GLU A 36 -24.99 -13.92 -11.10
N THR A 37 -24.65 -12.94 -11.95
CA THR A 37 -24.20 -11.61 -11.52
C THR A 37 -25.30 -10.57 -11.77
N LEU A 38 -25.50 -10.20 -13.02
CA LEU A 38 -26.50 -9.24 -13.48
C LEU A 38 -27.41 -9.90 -14.52
N ASN A 39 -28.65 -9.42 -14.59
CA ASN A 39 -29.56 -9.78 -15.65
C ASN A 39 -29.10 -9.17 -16.99
N TYR A 40 -29.01 -9.96 -18.05
CA TYR A 40 -28.49 -9.51 -19.34
C TYR A 40 -29.34 -8.42 -20.03
N ARG A 41 -30.67 -8.36 -19.76
CA ARG A 41 -31.55 -7.34 -20.37
C ARG A 41 -31.64 -6.08 -19.52
N THR A 42 -31.89 -6.25 -18.22
CA THR A 42 -32.19 -5.12 -17.33
C THR A 42 -30.95 -4.54 -16.66
N LEU A 43 -29.81 -5.24 -16.73
CA LEU A 43 -28.56 -4.92 -16.03
C LEU A 43 -28.72 -4.81 -14.50
N LYS A 44 -29.85 -5.28 -13.96
CA LYS A 44 -30.11 -5.30 -12.53
C LYS A 44 -29.47 -6.53 -11.88
N PRO A 45 -29.04 -6.44 -10.61
CA PRO A 45 -28.49 -7.59 -9.90
C PRO A 45 -29.50 -8.72 -9.75
N GLU A 46 -29.03 -9.94 -10.00
CA GLU A 46 -29.85 -11.15 -9.86
C GLU A 46 -30.13 -11.49 -8.38
N LYS A 47 -31.29 -12.12 -8.15
CA LYS A 47 -31.68 -12.57 -6.79
C LYS A 47 -30.80 -13.75 -6.36
N ASP A 48 -30.31 -13.69 -5.12
CA ASP A 48 -29.38 -14.65 -4.51
C ASP A 48 -28.07 -14.89 -5.30
N GLY A 49 -27.75 -14.00 -6.25
CA GLY A 49 -26.52 -14.00 -7.02
C GLY A 49 -25.38 -13.26 -6.35
N LEU A 50 -24.24 -13.18 -7.06
CA LEU A 50 -23.01 -12.56 -6.55
C LEU A 50 -23.11 -11.05 -6.32
N PHE A 51 -24.11 -10.37 -6.90
CA PHE A 51 -24.32 -8.92 -6.74
C PHE A 51 -25.64 -8.59 -6.04
N CYS A 52 -26.33 -9.60 -5.48
CA CYS A 52 -27.67 -9.49 -4.93
C CYS A 52 -27.82 -8.33 -3.94
N GLU A 53 -28.79 -7.45 -4.20
CA GLU A 53 -29.05 -6.30 -3.33
C GLU A 53 -29.62 -6.67 -1.95
N LYS A 54 -30.31 -7.81 -1.85
CA LYS A 54 -30.82 -8.31 -0.56
C LYS A 54 -29.68 -8.63 0.41
N ILE A 55 -28.61 -9.23 -0.10
CA ILE A 55 -27.45 -9.66 0.70
C ILE A 55 -26.53 -8.47 0.94
N PHE A 56 -26.09 -7.79 -0.13
CA PHE A 56 -25.03 -6.79 -0.05
C PHE A 56 -25.53 -5.37 0.19
N GLY A 57 -26.83 -5.09 0.02
CA GLY A 57 -27.42 -3.76 0.13
C GLY A 57 -27.77 -3.13 -1.22
N PRO A 58 -28.46 -1.96 -1.22
CA PRO A 58 -29.02 -1.35 -2.42
C PRO A 58 -27.94 -0.72 -3.31
N VAL A 59 -28.12 -0.76 -4.63
CA VAL A 59 -27.19 -0.13 -5.60
C VAL A 59 -27.26 1.39 -5.55
N ARG A 60 -28.45 1.95 -5.26
CA ARG A 60 -28.69 3.40 -5.18
C ARG A 60 -28.96 3.81 -3.74
N ASP A 61 -28.58 5.04 -3.40
CA ASP A 61 -28.80 5.57 -2.06
C ASP A 61 -30.28 5.72 -1.75
N TRP A 62 -30.71 5.16 -0.62
CA TRP A 62 -32.08 5.28 -0.10
C TRP A 62 -33.17 4.79 -1.07
N GLU A 63 -32.84 3.85 -1.97
CA GLU A 63 -33.77 3.27 -2.92
C GLU A 63 -33.66 1.74 -2.92
N CYS A 64 -34.80 1.05 -2.90
CA CYS A 64 -34.84 -0.41 -3.05
C CYS A 64 -34.85 -0.84 -4.55
N ASN A 65 -34.40 -2.06 -4.88
CA ASN A 65 -34.32 -2.58 -6.25
C ASN A 65 -35.60 -2.40 -7.11
N CYS A 66 -36.78 -2.61 -6.49
CA CYS A 66 -38.07 -2.52 -7.18
C CYS A 66 -38.62 -1.08 -7.27
N GLY A 67 -38.02 -0.12 -6.57
CA GLY A 67 -38.47 1.27 -6.52
C GLY A 67 -39.74 1.54 -5.70
N LYS A 68 -40.29 0.56 -4.97
CA LYS A 68 -41.45 0.76 -4.07
C LYS A 68 -41.15 1.78 -2.97
N TYR A 69 -39.99 1.66 -2.33
CA TYR A 69 -39.52 2.58 -1.30
C TYR A 69 -38.36 3.40 -1.85
N LYS A 70 -38.52 4.73 -1.85
CA LYS A 70 -37.52 5.71 -2.34
C LYS A 70 -37.42 6.90 -1.40
N GLY A 71 -36.19 7.35 -1.18
CA GLY A 71 -35.88 8.52 -0.37
C GLY A 71 -35.62 8.21 1.10
N ILE A 72 -35.08 9.20 1.80
CA ILE A 72 -34.55 9.03 3.15
C ILE A 72 -35.63 8.70 4.20
N LYS A 73 -36.90 8.97 3.89
CA LYS A 73 -38.06 8.71 4.76
C LYS A 73 -38.21 7.24 5.12
N PHE A 74 -37.80 6.33 4.23
CA PHE A 74 -37.91 4.88 4.43
C PHE A 74 -36.62 4.24 4.95
N LYS A 75 -35.73 5.03 5.55
CA LYS A 75 -34.45 4.55 6.10
C LYS A 75 -34.65 3.37 7.03
N GLY A 76 -33.95 2.27 6.75
CA GLY A 76 -33.95 1.06 7.58
C GLY A 76 -35.14 0.11 7.34
N ILE A 77 -36.11 0.49 6.50
CA ILE A 77 -37.22 -0.38 6.15
C ILE A 77 -36.76 -1.42 5.12
N THR A 78 -37.12 -2.68 5.35
CA THR A 78 -36.88 -3.77 4.40
C THR A 78 -38.08 -3.93 3.49
N CYS A 79 -37.85 -3.94 2.17
CA CYS A 79 -38.94 -3.97 1.21
C CYS A 79 -39.62 -5.34 1.13
N ASP A 80 -40.94 -5.41 1.27
CA ASP A 80 -41.71 -6.67 1.20
C ASP A 80 -41.62 -7.37 -0.17
N ARG A 81 -41.47 -6.59 -1.27
CA ARG A 81 -41.44 -7.13 -2.63
C ARG A 81 -40.07 -7.69 -3.04
N CYS A 82 -38.99 -6.99 -2.68
CA CYS A 82 -37.63 -7.36 -3.12
C CYS A 82 -36.69 -7.79 -1.99
N GLY A 83 -37.10 -7.65 -0.73
CA GLY A 83 -36.30 -7.99 0.45
C GLY A 83 -35.08 -7.09 0.69
N VAL A 84 -34.95 -5.99 -0.06
CA VAL A 84 -33.81 -5.07 0.05
C VAL A 84 -34.08 -4.04 1.15
N THR A 85 -33.13 -3.90 2.06
CA THR A 85 -33.15 -2.87 3.11
C THR A 85 -32.72 -1.51 2.53
N VAL A 86 -33.54 -0.49 2.76
CA VAL A 86 -33.26 0.88 2.27
C VAL A 86 -32.19 1.54 3.13
N THR A 87 -30.98 1.63 2.60
CA THR A 87 -29.80 2.26 3.23
C THR A 87 -28.98 3.02 2.20
N ARG A 88 -27.84 3.60 2.60
CA ARG A 88 -26.82 4.08 1.64
C ARG A 88 -26.21 2.92 0.87
N SER A 89 -25.85 3.16 -0.38
CA SER A 89 -25.15 2.21 -1.26
C SER A 89 -23.76 1.87 -0.74
N SER A 90 -23.12 2.76 0.03
CA SER A 90 -21.79 2.55 0.62
C SER A 90 -21.67 1.28 1.46
N VAL A 91 -22.77 0.75 2.00
CA VAL A 91 -22.78 -0.52 2.74
C VAL A 91 -22.38 -1.72 1.87
N ARG A 92 -22.52 -1.62 0.53
CA ARG A 92 -22.12 -2.66 -0.44
C ARG A 92 -20.61 -2.88 -0.52
N ARG A 93 -19.82 -1.96 0.06
CA ARG A 93 -18.37 -2.11 0.22
C ARG A 93 -18.00 -2.83 1.52
N GLU A 94 -18.92 -2.93 2.48
CA GLU A 94 -18.68 -3.44 3.83
C GLU A 94 -19.34 -4.80 4.07
N ARG A 95 -20.56 -5.00 3.58
CA ARG A 95 -21.33 -6.24 3.83
C ARG A 95 -20.75 -7.43 3.09
N MET A 96 -20.48 -8.50 3.81
CA MET A 96 -20.00 -9.76 3.26
C MET A 96 -21.16 -10.74 3.01
N GLY A 97 -20.97 -11.64 2.06
CA GLY A 97 -21.82 -12.82 1.87
C GLY A 97 -21.09 -14.08 2.34
N HIS A 98 -21.75 -15.23 2.32
CA HIS A 98 -21.09 -16.53 2.45
C HIS A 98 -21.68 -17.54 1.48
N ILE A 99 -20.92 -18.60 1.20
CA ILE A 99 -21.34 -19.78 0.45
C ILE A 99 -21.25 -20.97 1.41
N GLU A 100 -22.37 -21.67 1.59
CA GLU A 100 -22.39 -22.92 2.36
C GLU A 100 -21.91 -24.06 1.46
N LEU A 101 -20.74 -24.63 1.80
CA LEU A 101 -20.13 -25.70 1.02
C LEU A 101 -20.87 -27.02 1.26
N ALA A 102 -21.07 -27.81 0.21
CA ALA A 102 -21.75 -29.10 0.28
C ALA A 102 -20.88 -30.18 0.97
N CYS A 103 -19.58 -30.01 0.90
CA CYS A 103 -18.57 -30.85 1.53
C CYS A 103 -17.52 -29.92 2.16
N PRO A 104 -16.97 -30.26 3.34
CA PRO A 104 -15.85 -29.53 3.90
C PRO A 104 -14.68 -29.51 2.91
N VAL A 105 -13.93 -28.40 2.90
CA VAL A 105 -12.79 -28.16 2.00
C VAL A 105 -11.59 -27.71 2.82
N THR A 106 -10.41 -28.29 2.60
CA THR A 106 -9.20 -27.87 3.34
C THR A 106 -8.71 -26.52 2.82
N HIS A 107 -8.28 -25.64 3.72
CA HIS A 107 -7.75 -24.35 3.30
C HIS A 107 -6.30 -24.48 2.80
N ILE A 108 -6.03 -24.07 1.55
CA ILE A 108 -4.73 -24.24 0.87
C ILE A 108 -3.52 -23.77 1.66
N TRP A 109 -3.61 -22.61 2.33
CA TRP A 109 -2.50 -22.09 3.11
C TRP A 109 -2.05 -23.02 4.25
N PHE A 110 -2.95 -23.78 4.89
CA PHE A 110 -2.57 -24.60 6.04
C PHE A 110 -1.89 -25.92 5.66
N TYR A 111 -2.14 -26.45 4.46
CA TYR A 111 -1.47 -27.67 4.00
C TYR A 111 -0.30 -27.41 3.04
N LYS A 112 -0.34 -26.39 2.17
CA LYS A 112 0.77 -26.07 1.22
C LYS A 112 1.77 -25.03 1.73
N ALA A 113 1.53 -24.33 2.83
CA ALA A 113 2.60 -23.51 3.43
C ALA A 113 3.70 -24.39 4.00
N VAL A 114 4.94 -23.92 3.93
CA VAL A 114 6.09 -24.62 4.53
C VAL A 114 6.49 -23.87 5.80
N PRO A 115 6.48 -24.52 6.98
CA PRO A 115 6.04 -25.90 7.24
C PRO A 115 4.51 -26.05 7.17
N SER A 116 4.05 -27.21 6.70
CA SER A 116 2.63 -27.54 6.61
C SER A 116 2.06 -27.77 8.00
N ARG A 117 1.05 -26.98 8.38
CA ARG A 117 0.45 -27.04 9.72
C ARG A 117 -0.39 -28.30 9.88
N LEU A 118 -1.17 -28.64 8.85
CA LEU A 118 -1.97 -29.86 8.81
C LEU A 118 -1.11 -31.12 8.83
N ALA A 119 -0.06 -31.20 8.00
CA ALA A 119 0.81 -32.37 7.98
C ALA A 119 1.57 -32.55 9.32
N ALA A 120 1.97 -31.44 9.95
CA ALA A 120 2.64 -31.47 11.25
C ALA A 120 1.72 -32.00 12.36
N LEU A 121 0.46 -31.55 12.41
CA LEU A 121 -0.52 -31.99 13.42
C LEU A 121 -0.93 -33.46 13.23
N LEU A 122 -1.09 -33.90 11.99
CA LEU A 122 -1.47 -35.28 11.67
C LEU A 122 -0.30 -36.26 11.70
N GLN A 123 0.95 -35.77 11.84
CA GLN A 123 2.19 -36.57 11.78
C GLN A 123 2.39 -37.36 10.47
N ILE A 124 1.81 -36.90 9.36
CA ILE A 124 1.92 -37.51 8.03
C ILE A 124 2.85 -36.72 7.11
N SER A 125 3.25 -37.32 5.98
CA SER A 125 4.00 -36.59 4.95
C SER A 125 3.06 -35.65 4.18
N LEU A 126 3.63 -34.59 3.58
CA LEU A 126 2.85 -33.66 2.75
C LEU A 126 2.26 -34.35 1.52
N ARG A 127 2.98 -35.32 0.94
CA ARG A 127 2.52 -36.07 -0.23
C ARG A 127 1.30 -36.91 0.11
N ASP A 128 1.33 -37.63 1.23
CA ASP A 128 0.21 -38.48 1.65
C ASP A 128 -1.01 -37.64 2.03
N LEU A 129 -0.81 -36.47 2.65
CA LEU A 129 -1.89 -35.51 2.92
C LEU A 129 -2.53 -35.01 1.61
N GLU A 130 -1.75 -34.76 0.56
CA GLU A 130 -2.30 -34.35 -0.74
C GLU A 130 -3.13 -35.48 -1.37
N LYS A 131 -2.62 -36.71 -1.38
CA LYS A 131 -3.37 -37.87 -1.88
C LYS A 131 -4.71 -38.05 -1.16
N LEU A 132 -4.74 -37.81 0.15
CA LEU A 132 -5.96 -37.85 0.94
C LEU A 132 -6.94 -36.73 0.56
N ILE A 133 -6.46 -35.48 0.47
CA ILE A 133 -7.30 -34.30 0.15
C ILE A 133 -7.89 -34.41 -1.26
N TYR A 134 -7.12 -34.89 -2.23
CA TYR A 134 -7.50 -34.98 -3.64
C TYR A 134 -8.20 -36.28 -4.03
N TYR A 135 -8.66 -37.05 -3.04
CA TYR A 135 -9.47 -38.26 -3.21
C TYR A 135 -8.76 -39.42 -3.94
N GLU A 136 -7.46 -39.62 -3.70
CA GLU A 136 -6.69 -40.76 -4.24
C GLU A 136 -6.60 -41.94 -3.26
N GLU A 137 -6.32 -41.68 -1.97
CA GLU A 137 -6.13 -42.73 -0.94
C GLU A 137 -7.05 -42.51 0.27
N TYR A 138 -7.46 -43.60 0.92
CA TYR A 138 -8.23 -43.60 2.16
C TYR A 138 -7.32 -43.53 3.37
N ILE A 139 -7.83 -42.96 4.46
CA ILE A 139 -7.19 -43.02 5.77
C ILE A 139 -8.10 -43.72 6.78
N VAL A 140 -7.53 -44.64 7.56
CA VAL A 140 -8.22 -45.31 8.66
C VAL A 140 -8.36 -44.34 9.82
N ILE A 141 -9.60 -43.94 10.13
CA ILE A 141 -9.93 -43.07 11.26
C ILE A 141 -10.02 -43.89 12.54
N ASP A 142 -10.73 -45.02 12.45
CA ASP A 142 -10.93 -45.95 13.55
C ASP A 142 -10.65 -47.38 13.07
N PRO A 143 -9.60 -48.04 13.59
CA PRO A 143 -9.27 -49.41 13.22
C PRO A 143 -10.21 -50.45 13.84
N GLY A 144 -10.98 -50.12 14.90
CA GLY A 144 -11.80 -51.11 15.61
C GLY A 144 -10.98 -52.34 16.04
N ASP A 145 -11.55 -53.54 15.87
CA ASP A 145 -10.91 -54.83 16.22
C ASP A 145 -10.07 -55.42 15.07
N THR A 146 -9.82 -54.65 14.00
CA THR A 146 -9.07 -55.11 12.83
C THR A 146 -7.55 -54.93 13.02
N PRO A 147 -6.70 -55.65 12.26
CA PRO A 147 -5.25 -55.47 12.33
C PRO A 147 -4.75 -54.14 11.71
N LEU A 148 -5.65 -53.27 11.25
CA LEU A 148 -5.31 -51.98 10.66
C LEU A 148 -4.83 -51.00 11.74
N LYS A 149 -3.96 -50.06 11.35
CA LYS A 149 -3.48 -49.01 12.25
C LYS A 149 -4.26 -47.72 12.03
N LYS A 150 -4.50 -46.96 13.11
CA LYS A 150 -5.01 -45.60 13.01
C LYS A 150 -4.07 -44.73 12.17
N SER A 151 -4.62 -43.92 11.29
CA SER A 151 -3.89 -43.10 10.32
C SER A 151 -3.09 -43.89 9.27
N GLN A 152 -3.41 -45.17 9.07
CA GLN A 152 -2.88 -45.95 7.94
C GLN A 152 -3.57 -45.54 6.65
N PHE A 153 -2.79 -45.40 5.58
CA PHE A 153 -3.30 -45.15 4.24
C PHE A 153 -3.62 -46.47 3.54
N LEU A 154 -4.75 -46.49 2.83
CA LEU A 154 -5.22 -47.63 2.04
C LEU A 154 -5.48 -47.15 0.60
N SER A 155 -4.94 -47.87 -0.38
CA SER A 155 -5.34 -47.69 -1.78
C SER A 155 -6.78 -48.12 -1.99
N GLU A 156 -7.38 -47.77 -3.14
CA GLU A 156 -8.75 -48.18 -3.44
C GLU A 156 -8.93 -49.71 -3.42
N ASP A 157 -7.99 -50.45 -4.00
CA ASP A 157 -8.00 -51.92 -4.00
C ASP A 157 -7.88 -52.49 -2.57
N GLN A 158 -6.96 -51.94 -1.77
CA GLN A 158 -6.77 -52.36 -0.38
C GLN A 158 -7.98 -52.05 0.50
N TYR A 159 -8.64 -50.91 0.25
CA TYR A 159 -9.87 -50.55 0.94
C TYR A 159 -11.01 -51.50 0.58
N GLN A 160 -11.16 -51.87 -0.69
CA GLN A 160 -12.15 -52.87 -1.12
C GLN A 160 -11.86 -54.24 -0.50
N GLU A 161 -10.62 -54.71 -0.52
CA GLU A 161 -10.23 -55.97 0.13
C GLU A 161 -10.51 -55.95 1.64
N ALA A 162 -10.15 -54.85 2.32
CA ALA A 162 -10.39 -54.70 3.75
C ALA A 162 -11.90 -54.66 4.05
N GLN A 163 -12.69 -54.02 3.18
CA GLN A 163 -14.14 -53.97 3.31
C GLN A 163 -14.78 -55.35 3.10
N VAL A 164 -14.25 -56.18 2.20
CA VAL A 164 -14.69 -57.58 2.03
C VAL A 164 -14.29 -58.45 3.23
N LYS A 165 -13.06 -58.29 3.74
CA LYS A 165 -12.52 -59.10 4.85
C LYS A 165 -13.14 -58.76 6.20
N TYR A 166 -13.31 -57.48 6.51
CA TYR A 166 -13.66 -57.00 7.84
C TYR A 166 -15.04 -56.33 7.90
N GLY A 167 -15.71 -56.14 6.77
CA GLY A 167 -17.04 -55.52 6.72
C GLY A 167 -17.06 -54.12 7.33
N ALA A 168 -17.98 -53.89 8.27
CA ALA A 168 -18.17 -52.61 8.96
C ALA A 168 -17.30 -52.47 10.24
N SER A 169 -16.37 -53.39 10.51
CA SER A 169 -15.59 -53.43 11.76
C SER A 169 -14.54 -52.33 11.89
N PHE A 170 -14.24 -51.62 10.80
CA PHE A 170 -13.33 -50.47 10.79
C PHE A 170 -13.93 -49.31 9.99
N LYS A 171 -13.47 -48.08 10.27
CA LYS A 171 -13.93 -46.86 9.62
C LYS A 171 -12.77 -46.16 8.92
N ALA A 172 -12.77 -46.22 7.60
CA ALA A 172 -11.89 -45.41 6.77
C ALA A 172 -12.69 -44.37 5.98
N LYS A 173 -12.11 -43.18 5.81
CA LYS A 173 -12.70 -42.09 5.01
C LYS A 173 -11.65 -41.48 4.10
N ILE A 174 -12.12 -40.65 3.16
CA ILE A 174 -11.29 -39.97 2.18
C ILE A 174 -11.68 -38.49 2.07
N GLY A 175 -10.73 -37.65 1.65
CA GLY A 175 -10.94 -36.23 1.42
C GLY A 175 -10.84 -35.36 2.67
N ALA A 176 -11.22 -34.09 2.50
CA ALA A 176 -11.21 -33.08 3.57
C ALA A 176 -12.11 -33.43 4.76
N ALA A 177 -13.17 -34.22 4.56
CA ALA A 177 -14.02 -34.71 5.64
C ALA A 177 -13.26 -35.65 6.59
N ALA A 178 -12.40 -36.52 6.04
CA ALA A 178 -11.56 -37.40 6.86
C ALA A 178 -10.54 -36.60 7.67
N VAL A 179 -9.91 -35.60 7.05
CA VAL A 179 -8.99 -34.68 7.73
C VAL A 179 -9.68 -33.98 8.90
N LYS A 180 -10.90 -33.48 8.69
CA LYS A 180 -11.65 -32.79 9.75
C LYS A 180 -11.99 -33.71 10.92
N ASP A 181 -12.44 -34.93 10.65
CA ASP A 181 -12.77 -35.90 11.70
C ASP A 181 -11.53 -36.28 12.52
N ILE A 182 -10.37 -36.49 11.88
CA ILE A 182 -9.12 -36.79 12.59
C ILE A 182 -8.68 -35.60 13.46
N LEU A 183 -8.86 -34.36 12.98
CA LEU A 183 -8.52 -33.16 13.75
C LEU A 183 -9.45 -32.95 14.96
N LYS A 184 -10.71 -33.36 14.86
CA LYS A 184 -11.68 -33.33 15.98
C LYS A 184 -11.31 -34.29 17.09
N ASP A 185 -10.89 -35.50 16.71
CA ASP A 185 -10.51 -36.55 17.66
C ASP A 185 -9.09 -36.36 18.24
N LEU A 186 -8.36 -35.33 17.80
CA LEU A 186 -6.97 -35.10 18.17
C LEU A 186 -6.86 -34.35 19.51
N ASP A 187 -6.35 -35.03 20.53
CA ASP A 187 -5.94 -34.38 21.78
C ASP A 187 -4.56 -33.70 21.62
N LEU A 188 -4.59 -32.36 21.51
CA LEU A 188 -3.40 -31.53 21.39
C LEU A 188 -2.51 -31.56 22.64
N SER A 189 -3.07 -31.78 23.82
CA SER A 189 -2.29 -31.86 25.07
C SER A 189 -1.49 -33.16 25.14
N ALA A 190 -2.12 -34.28 24.80
CA ALA A 190 -1.44 -35.57 24.69
C ALA A 190 -0.37 -35.56 23.59
N LEU A 191 -0.69 -34.98 22.42
CA LEU A 191 0.27 -34.84 21.32
C LEU A 191 1.48 -34.01 21.71
N CYS A 192 1.28 -32.89 22.43
CA CYS A 192 2.37 -32.05 22.93
C CYS A 192 3.33 -32.84 23.84
N LYS A 193 2.79 -33.61 24.79
CA LYS A 193 3.60 -34.47 25.69
C LYS A 193 4.38 -35.53 24.91
N LYS A 194 3.76 -36.15 23.90
CA LYS A 194 4.41 -37.16 23.05
C LYS A 194 5.56 -36.55 22.25
N VAL A 195 5.32 -35.44 21.56
CA VAL A 195 6.33 -34.77 20.72
C VAL A 195 7.49 -34.24 21.57
N ARG A 196 7.25 -33.76 22.80
CA ARG A 196 8.33 -33.39 23.73
C ARG A 196 9.24 -34.57 24.07
N LYS A 197 8.66 -35.73 24.43
CA LYS A 197 9.43 -36.95 24.72
C LYS A 197 10.20 -37.45 23.49
N ASP A 198 9.58 -37.40 22.31
CA ASP A 198 10.23 -37.81 21.05
C ASP A 198 11.39 -36.86 20.69
N LEU A 199 11.27 -35.58 21.04
CA LEU A 199 12.33 -34.59 20.84
C LEU A 199 13.52 -34.82 21.79
N GLU A 200 13.27 -35.16 23.06
CA GLU A 200 14.33 -35.50 24.04
C GLU A 200 15.14 -36.74 23.61
N LYS A 201 14.49 -37.72 22.98
CA LYS A 201 15.12 -38.93 22.45
C LYS A 201 15.83 -38.72 21.11
N ALA A 202 15.54 -37.63 20.41
CA ALA A 202 16.06 -37.40 19.07
C ALA A 202 17.45 -36.73 19.12
N ASN A 203 18.34 -37.12 18.22
CA ASN A 203 19.65 -36.49 18.08
C ASN A 203 19.50 -34.99 17.74
N PRO A 204 20.06 -34.06 18.54
CA PRO A 204 19.87 -32.61 18.38
C PRO A 204 20.29 -32.05 17.01
N ALA A 205 21.30 -32.64 16.37
CA ALA A 205 21.81 -32.24 15.06
C ALA A 205 20.99 -32.81 13.88
N GLY A 206 20.06 -33.73 14.14
CA GLY A 206 19.31 -34.44 13.11
C GLY A 206 18.18 -33.61 12.46
N THR A 207 17.88 -33.91 11.20
CA THR A 207 16.71 -33.36 10.47
C THR A 207 15.39 -33.69 11.17
N ASN A 208 15.30 -34.85 11.83
CA ASN A 208 14.13 -35.27 12.59
C ASN A 208 13.89 -34.39 13.83
N ALA A 209 14.93 -34.02 14.59
CA ALA A 209 14.80 -33.13 15.74
C ALA A 209 14.29 -31.74 15.30
N LYS A 210 14.79 -31.20 14.18
CA LYS A 210 14.27 -29.94 13.60
C LYS A 210 12.80 -30.01 13.22
N LYS A 211 12.35 -31.15 12.68
CA LYS A 211 10.93 -31.37 12.32
C LYS A 211 10.06 -31.43 13.58
N LEU A 212 10.47 -32.23 14.57
CA LEU A 212 9.76 -32.37 15.85
C LEU A 212 9.68 -31.04 16.61
N ALA A 213 10.76 -30.25 16.64
CA ALA A 213 10.75 -28.92 17.25
C ALA A 213 9.75 -27.97 16.59
N LYS A 214 9.68 -27.97 15.24
CA LYS A 214 8.68 -27.18 14.50
C LYS A 214 7.25 -27.66 14.78
N THR A 215 7.03 -28.97 14.83
CA THR A 215 5.72 -29.55 15.18
C THR A 215 5.32 -29.18 16.60
N LEU A 216 6.23 -29.31 17.56
CA LEU A 216 5.99 -28.94 18.95
C LEU A 216 5.58 -27.48 19.07
N LYS A 217 6.28 -26.57 18.37
CA LYS A 217 5.92 -25.16 18.33
C LYS A 217 4.49 -24.95 17.82
N ILE A 218 4.09 -25.63 16.75
CA ILE A 218 2.73 -25.53 16.20
C ILE A 218 1.68 -25.99 17.23
N VAL A 219 1.90 -27.14 17.88
CA VAL A 219 0.96 -27.68 18.87
C VAL A 219 0.88 -26.75 20.09
N ASP A 220 2.01 -26.24 20.56
CA ASP A 220 2.07 -25.30 21.68
C ASP A 220 1.38 -23.97 21.35
N ASP A 221 1.57 -23.44 20.13
CA ASP A 221 0.87 -22.24 19.63
C ASP A 221 -0.64 -22.46 19.58
N PHE A 222 -1.11 -23.64 19.15
CA PHE A 222 -2.54 -23.99 19.17
C PHE A 222 -3.09 -24.08 20.58
N ASN A 223 -2.39 -24.72 21.53
CA ASN A 223 -2.81 -24.80 22.93
C ASN A 223 -2.84 -23.44 23.64
N LYS A 224 -1.93 -22.53 23.28
CA LYS A 224 -1.92 -21.15 23.77
C LYS A 224 -3.01 -20.29 23.13
N SER A 225 -3.40 -20.63 21.91
CA SER A 225 -4.47 -19.92 21.21
C SER A 225 -5.84 -20.50 21.58
N GLU A 226 -6.89 -19.68 21.50
CA GLU A 226 -8.27 -20.15 21.61
C GLU A 226 -8.78 -20.81 20.32
N ASN A 227 -7.89 -21.10 19.35
CA ASN A 227 -8.29 -21.66 18.07
C ASN A 227 -8.40 -23.18 18.12
N LEU A 228 -9.46 -23.72 17.50
CA LEU A 228 -9.57 -25.15 17.27
C LEU A 228 -8.85 -25.57 15.98
N SER A 229 -8.20 -26.73 16.01
CA SER A 229 -7.46 -27.29 14.86
C SER A 229 -8.36 -27.55 13.65
N GLU A 230 -9.62 -27.93 13.88
CA GLU A 230 -10.61 -28.21 12.84
C GLU A 230 -11.00 -26.99 12.00
N TRP A 231 -10.80 -25.77 12.49
CA TRP A 231 -11.14 -24.53 11.75
C TRP A 231 -10.25 -24.30 10.52
N MET A 232 -9.17 -25.08 10.38
CA MET A 232 -8.37 -25.11 9.14
C MET A 232 -9.11 -25.76 7.96
N VAL A 233 -10.22 -26.46 8.23
CA VAL A 233 -11.13 -27.03 7.23
C VAL A 233 -12.39 -26.18 7.16
N LEU A 234 -12.67 -25.64 5.97
CA LEU A 234 -13.77 -24.72 5.73
C LEU A 234 -15.08 -25.47 5.48
N ASP A 235 -16.12 -25.13 6.24
CA ASP A 235 -17.51 -25.51 5.95
C ASP A 235 -18.26 -24.40 5.21
N ALA A 236 -17.95 -23.15 5.54
CA ALA A 236 -18.52 -21.96 4.94
C ALA A 236 -17.40 -21.09 4.38
N LEU A 237 -17.61 -20.57 3.17
CA LEU A 237 -16.65 -19.72 2.47
C LEU A 237 -17.18 -18.27 2.41
N PRO A 238 -16.47 -17.27 2.97
CA PRO A 238 -16.90 -15.88 2.86
C PRO A 238 -16.78 -15.35 1.43
N VAL A 239 -17.72 -14.50 1.05
CA VAL A 239 -17.76 -13.80 -0.24
C VAL A 239 -17.48 -12.32 0.00
N ILE A 240 -16.44 -11.81 -0.65
CA ILE A 240 -16.05 -10.41 -0.57
C ILE A 240 -17.17 -9.50 -1.10
N PRO A 241 -17.36 -8.30 -0.51
CA PRO A 241 -18.33 -7.32 -0.96
C PRO A 241 -18.21 -6.97 -2.45
N PRO A 242 -19.32 -6.78 -3.19
CA PRO A 242 -19.33 -6.59 -4.64
C PRO A 242 -18.54 -5.36 -5.11
N ASP A 243 -18.51 -4.28 -4.34
CA ASP A 243 -17.80 -3.05 -4.73
C ASP A 243 -16.27 -3.21 -4.68
N LEU A 244 -15.76 -4.25 -4.01
CA LEU A 244 -14.34 -4.61 -4.05
C LEU A 244 -13.99 -5.53 -5.24
N ARG A 245 -15.01 -6.02 -5.96
CA ARG A 245 -14.91 -6.86 -7.17
C ARG A 245 -15.90 -6.37 -8.25
N PRO A 246 -15.80 -5.10 -8.68
CA PRO A 246 -16.85 -4.46 -9.47
C PRO A 246 -17.01 -5.08 -10.86
N LEU A 247 -18.21 -4.90 -11.42
CA LEU A 247 -18.53 -5.09 -12.83
C LEU A 247 -18.78 -3.70 -13.41
N VAL A 248 -17.81 -3.18 -14.17
CA VAL A 248 -17.91 -1.82 -14.70
C VAL A 248 -18.32 -1.90 -16.17
N PRO A 249 -19.43 -1.27 -16.57
CA PRO A 249 -19.78 -1.16 -17.99
C PRO A 249 -18.74 -0.29 -18.70
N LEU A 250 -18.23 -0.78 -19.83
CA LEU A 250 -17.38 -0.05 -20.75
C LEU A 250 -18.21 0.44 -21.94
N GLU A 251 -17.65 1.39 -22.69
CA GLU A 251 -18.23 1.83 -23.96
C GLU A 251 -18.39 0.63 -24.93
N GLY A 252 -19.49 0.62 -25.68
CA GLY A 252 -19.82 -0.50 -26.59
C GLY A 252 -20.49 -1.70 -25.93
N GLY A 253 -21.09 -1.55 -24.74
CA GLY A 253 -21.90 -2.59 -24.09
C GLY A 253 -21.09 -3.76 -23.50
N ARG A 254 -19.77 -3.64 -23.45
CA ARG A 254 -18.88 -4.62 -22.81
C ARG A 254 -18.82 -4.37 -21.30
N PHE A 255 -18.46 -5.39 -20.54
CA PHE A 255 -18.23 -5.28 -19.10
C PHE A 255 -16.80 -5.64 -18.76
N ALA A 256 -16.13 -4.78 -18.00
CA ALA A 256 -14.90 -5.13 -17.32
C ALA A 256 -15.25 -5.91 -16.05
N THR A 257 -14.81 -7.17 -15.97
CA THR A 257 -15.06 -8.05 -14.83
C THR A 257 -13.79 -8.23 -14.00
N SER A 258 -13.93 -8.24 -12.68
CA SER A 258 -12.86 -8.68 -11.79
C SER A 258 -12.67 -10.20 -11.89
N ASP A 259 -11.41 -10.66 -11.99
CA ASP A 259 -11.03 -12.08 -12.02
C ASP A 259 -11.63 -12.91 -10.85
N LEU A 260 -11.81 -12.28 -9.67
CA LEU A 260 -12.43 -12.91 -8.52
C LEU A 260 -13.86 -13.38 -8.79
N ASN A 261 -14.62 -12.64 -9.61
CA ASN A 261 -16.00 -13.03 -9.94
C ASN A 261 -16.01 -14.36 -10.69
N ASP A 262 -15.06 -14.60 -11.60
CA ASP A 262 -14.99 -15.86 -12.34
C ASP A 262 -14.57 -17.04 -11.44
N LEU A 263 -13.65 -16.80 -10.50
CA LEU A 263 -13.27 -17.79 -9.49
C LEU A 263 -14.46 -18.13 -8.56
N TYR A 264 -15.19 -17.13 -8.07
CA TYR A 264 -16.40 -17.34 -7.26
C TYR A 264 -17.49 -18.08 -8.04
N ARG A 265 -17.72 -17.72 -9.31
CA ARG A 265 -18.68 -18.41 -10.19
C ARG A 265 -18.35 -19.89 -10.32
N ARG A 266 -17.07 -20.22 -10.49
CA ARG A 266 -16.61 -21.60 -10.57
C ARG A 266 -16.91 -22.37 -9.28
N VAL A 267 -16.57 -21.82 -8.11
CA VAL A 267 -16.85 -22.44 -6.81
C VAL A 267 -18.35 -22.69 -6.63
N ILE A 268 -19.19 -21.67 -6.89
CA ILE A 268 -20.65 -21.79 -6.72
C ILE A 268 -21.24 -22.84 -7.66
N ASN A 269 -20.81 -22.87 -8.93
CA ASN A 269 -21.30 -23.84 -9.91
C ASN A 269 -20.92 -25.27 -9.53
N ARG A 270 -19.68 -25.50 -9.09
CA ARG A 270 -19.21 -26.81 -8.60
C ARG A 270 -19.95 -27.24 -7.33
N ASN A 271 -20.13 -26.32 -6.39
CA ASN A 271 -20.85 -26.59 -5.15
C ASN A 271 -22.32 -26.96 -5.40
N ASN A 272 -23.01 -26.22 -6.28
CA ASN A 272 -24.41 -26.49 -6.63
C ASN A 272 -24.55 -27.81 -7.42
N ARG A 273 -23.59 -28.12 -8.30
CA ARG A 273 -23.56 -29.40 -9.00
C ARG A 273 -23.38 -30.56 -8.03
N LEU A 274 -22.47 -30.44 -7.07
CA LEU A 274 -22.26 -31.44 -6.03
C LEU A 274 -23.52 -31.65 -5.17
N LYS A 275 -24.20 -30.59 -4.74
CA LYS A 275 -25.48 -30.71 -4.00
C LYS A 275 -26.51 -31.50 -4.79
N LYS A 276 -26.73 -31.16 -6.06
CA LYS A 276 -27.66 -31.89 -6.94
C LYS A 276 -27.29 -33.37 -7.10
N LEU A 277 -25.99 -33.67 -7.25
CA LEU A 277 -25.52 -35.06 -7.36
C LEU A 277 -25.76 -35.86 -6.07
N MET A 278 -25.58 -35.22 -4.91
CA MET A 278 -25.86 -35.85 -3.61
C MET A 278 -27.36 -36.07 -3.41
N ASP A 279 -28.21 -35.12 -3.80
CA ASP A 279 -29.67 -35.23 -3.72
C ASP A 279 -30.21 -36.37 -4.62
N LEU A 280 -29.61 -36.53 -5.79
CA LEU A 280 -29.93 -37.61 -6.74
C LEU A 280 -29.29 -38.95 -6.37
N LYS A 281 -28.54 -39.03 -5.25
CA LYS A 281 -27.78 -40.22 -4.82
C LYS A 281 -26.92 -40.81 -5.96
N ALA A 282 -26.25 -39.95 -6.71
CA ALA A 282 -25.39 -40.36 -7.80
C ALA A 282 -24.23 -41.27 -7.32
N PRO A 283 -23.69 -42.15 -8.18
CA PRO A 283 -22.57 -43.03 -7.83
C PRO A 283 -21.40 -42.30 -7.17
N GLU A 284 -20.73 -42.96 -6.22
CA GLU A 284 -19.66 -42.34 -5.42
C GLU A 284 -18.51 -41.82 -6.27
N ILE A 285 -18.15 -42.49 -7.36
CA ILE A 285 -17.06 -42.08 -8.26
C ILE A 285 -17.31 -40.67 -8.81
N ILE A 286 -18.54 -40.39 -9.24
CA ILE A 286 -18.94 -39.07 -9.76
C ILE A 286 -18.90 -38.04 -8.64
N CYS A 287 -19.41 -38.39 -7.45
CA CYS A 287 -19.40 -37.51 -6.29
C CYS A 287 -17.97 -37.19 -5.82
N ARG A 288 -17.04 -38.16 -5.85
CA ARG A 288 -15.62 -37.96 -5.51
C ARG A 288 -14.95 -37.01 -6.48
N ASN A 289 -15.15 -37.20 -7.79
CA ASN A 289 -14.61 -36.29 -8.79
C ASN A 289 -15.13 -34.85 -8.60
N GLU A 290 -16.43 -34.67 -8.33
CA GLU A 290 -16.97 -33.32 -8.11
C GLU A 290 -16.48 -32.69 -6.78
N LYS A 291 -16.28 -33.50 -5.73
CA LYS A 291 -15.63 -33.05 -4.47
C LYS A 291 -14.18 -32.59 -4.71
N ARG A 292 -13.41 -33.34 -5.51
CA ARG A 292 -12.05 -32.94 -5.92
C ARG A 292 -12.07 -31.63 -6.71
N MET A 293 -12.96 -31.51 -7.70
CA MET A 293 -13.11 -30.28 -8.49
C MET A 293 -13.53 -29.08 -7.63
N LEU A 294 -14.33 -29.29 -6.58
CA LEU A 294 -14.69 -28.25 -5.62
C LEU A 294 -13.47 -27.80 -4.81
N GLN A 295 -12.66 -28.73 -4.31
CA GLN A 295 -11.40 -28.43 -3.62
C GLN A 295 -10.46 -27.60 -4.49
N GLU A 296 -10.22 -28.03 -5.74
CA GLU A 296 -9.38 -27.29 -6.70
C GLU A 296 -9.93 -25.88 -7.00
N SER A 297 -11.26 -25.72 -7.06
CA SER A 297 -11.88 -24.42 -7.33
C SER A 297 -11.73 -23.45 -6.15
N VAL A 298 -11.82 -23.94 -4.92
CA VAL A 298 -11.59 -23.13 -3.72
C VAL A 298 -10.10 -22.80 -3.58
N ASP A 299 -9.22 -23.74 -3.88
CA ASP A 299 -7.78 -23.55 -3.90
C ASP A 299 -7.37 -22.46 -4.91
N ALA A 300 -7.93 -22.49 -6.11
CA ALA A 300 -7.71 -21.46 -7.12
C ALA A 300 -8.26 -20.07 -6.71
N LEU A 301 -9.36 -20.02 -5.96
CA LEU A 301 -9.90 -18.76 -5.43
C LEU A 301 -8.97 -18.15 -4.39
N LEU A 302 -8.44 -18.97 -3.47
CA LEU A 302 -7.58 -18.53 -2.38
C LEU A 302 -6.16 -18.20 -2.86
N ASP A 303 -5.51 -19.11 -3.59
CA ASP A 303 -4.12 -18.97 -4.06
C ASP A 303 -3.91 -19.75 -5.38
N ASN A 304 -4.16 -19.09 -6.51
CA ASN A 304 -4.14 -19.72 -7.83
C ASN A 304 -2.71 -20.12 -8.24
N GLY A 305 -2.54 -21.36 -8.72
CA GLY A 305 -1.25 -21.89 -9.17
C GLY A 305 -0.35 -22.45 -8.07
N ARG A 306 -0.80 -22.45 -6.81
CA ARG A 306 -0.06 -23.10 -5.71
C ARG A 306 -0.23 -24.61 -5.69
N HIS A 307 -1.36 -25.10 -6.18
CA HIS A 307 -1.55 -26.51 -6.50
C HIS A 307 -1.78 -26.64 -8.01
N GLY A 308 -0.90 -27.38 -8.68
CA GLY A 308 -1.01 -27.65 -10.11
C GLY A 308 -0.84 -26.40 -10.99
N ARG A 309 -1.41 -26.47 -12.21
CA ARG A 309 -1.36 -25.38 -13.19
C ARG A 309 -2.37 -24.30 -12.82
N PRO A 310 -2.02 -23.01 -12.95
CA PRO A 310 -2.93 -21.93 -12.64
C PRO A 310 -4.13 -21.95 -13.59
N VAL A 311 -5.28 -21.61 -13.03
CA VAL A 311 -6.49 -21.40 -13.81
C VAL A 311 -6.31 -20.17 -14.69
N LEU A 312 -6.52 -20.36 -16.00
CA LEU A 312 -6.45 -19.31 -16.99
C LEU A 312 -7.84 -18.69 -17.24
N GLY A 313 -7.86 -17.38 -17.48
CA GLY A 313 -9.04 -16.63 -17.91
C GLY A 313 -9.07 -16.39 -19.41
N SER A 314 -9.96 -15.51 -19.85
CA SER A 314 -10.01 -15.03 -21.23
C SER A 314 -8.68 -14.36 -21.61
N GLY A 315 -8.06 -14.84 -22.70
CA GLY A 315 -6.74 -14.37 -23.15
C GLY A 315 -5.54 -15.16 -22.58
N ASN A 316 -5.75 -16.40 -22.11
CA ASN A 316 -4.69 -17.31 -21.62
C ASN A 316 -3.82 -16.77 -20.47
N ARG A 317 -4.23 -15.67 -19.82
CA ARG A 317 -3.57 -15.15 -18.63
C ARG A 317 -4.08 -15.86 -17.36
N PRO A 318 -3.22 -16.11 -16.36
CA PRO A 318 -3.69 -16.64 -15.07
C PRO A 318 -4.61 -15.64 -14.38
N LEU A 319 -5.71 -16.13 -13.81
CA LEU A 319 -6.62 -15.32 -13.00
C LEU A 319 -5.96 -14.92 -11.68
N LYS A 320 -6.12 -13.66 -11.26
CA LYS A 320 -5.61 -13.18 -9.97
C LYS A 320 -6.49 -13.70 -8.82
N SER A 321 -5.86 -14.41 -7.87
CA SER A 321 -6.51 -14.92 -6.65
C SER A 321 -6.56 -13.89 -5.52
N LEU A 322 -7.22 -14.23 -4.41
CA LEU A 322 -7.23 -13.41 -3.20
C LEU A 322 -5.83 -13.15 -2.65
N SER A 323 -4.97 -14.17 -2.65
CA SER A 323 -3.57 -14.05 -2.23
C SER A 323 -2.79 -13.08 -3.12
N ASP A 324 -2.98 -13.15 -4.44
CA ASP A 324 -2.27 -12.31 -5.42
C ASP A 324 -2.65 -10.83 -5.31
N MET A 325 -3.87 -10.52 -4.86
CA MET A 325 -4.29 -9.14 -4.60
C MET A 325 -3.56 -8.52 -3.42
N LEU A 326 -3.11 -9.33 -2.45
CA LEU A 326 -2.42 -8.86 -1.26
C LEU A 326 -0.89 -8.79 -1.48
N LYS A 327 -0.30 -9.82 -2.10
CA LYS A 327 1.15 -9.97 -2.25
C LYS A 327 1.71 -9.30 -3.52
N GLY A 328 3.03 -9.11 -3.55
CA GLY A 328 3.75 -8.60 -4.73
C GLY A 328 3.82 -7.07 -4.85
N LYS A 329 4.50 -6.58 -5.91
CA LYS A 329 4.71 -5.14 -6.16
C LYS A 329 3.41 -4.40 -6.48
N GLN A 330 2.51 -5.05 -7.23
CA GLN A 330 1.17 -4.56 -7.54
C GLN A 330 0.12 -4.93 -6.46
N GLY A 331 0.53 -5.60 -5.39
CA GLY A 331 -0.35 -6.00 -4.30
C GLY A 331 -0.74 -4.81 -3.42
N ARG A 332 -1.79 -5.00 -2.62
CA ARG A 332 -2.38 -3.93 -1.78
C ARG A 332 -1.37 -3.29 -0.82
N PHE A 333 -0.52 -4.07 -0.16
CA PHE A 333 0.42 -3.52 0.82
C PHE A 333 1.41 -2.52 0.22
N ARG A 334 2.06 -2.88 -0.89
CA ARG A 334 3.10 -2.02 -1.49
C ARG A 334 2.51 -0.91 -2.35
N MET A 335 1.51 -1.21 -3.17
CA MET A 335 1.00 -0.27 -4.17
C MET A 335 -0.05 0.70 -3.63
N ASN A 336 -0.87 0.29 -2.65
CA ASN A 336 -2.04 1.07 -2.20
C ASN A 336 -1.96 1.56 -0.75
N LEU A 337 -1.28 0.82 0.14
CA LEU A 337 -1.12 1.25 1.53
C LEU A 337 0.08 2.18 1.67
N LEU A 338 1.26 1.76 1.15
CA LEU A 338 2.47 2.59 1.16
C LEU A 338 2.49 3.60 0.00
N GLY A 339 2.08 3.17 -1.19
CA GLY A 339 1.85 4.07 -2.32
C GLY A 339 0.43 4.64 -2.28
N LYS A 340 0.30 5.95 -2.22
CA LYS A 340 -0.99 6.62 -2.44
C LYS A 340 -0.82 7.76 -3.41
N ARG A 341 -1.76 7.87 -4.34
CA ARG A 341 -1.94 9.10 -5.09
C ARG A 341 -2.59 10.11 -4.15
N VAL A 342 -2.03 11.30 -4.11
CA VAL A 342 -2.45 12.37 -3.22
C VAL A 342 -2.97 13.53 -4.04
N ASP A 343 -4.04 14.15 -3.55
CA ASP A 343 -4.55 15.40 -4.09
C ASP A 343 -3.61 16.57 -3.70
N TYR A 344 -3.86 17.76 -4.23
CA TYR A 344 -3.02 18.95 -3.99
C TYR A 344 -1.55 18.74 -4.36
N SER A 345 -1.35 18.04 -5.48
CA SER A 345 -0.04 17.79 -6.06
C SER A 345 0.00 18.20 -7.53
N GLY A 346 1.17 18.65 -7.97
CA GLY A 346 1.44 19.06 -9.35
C GLY A 346 2.76 18.50 -9.84
N ARG A 347 2.98 18.48 -11.15
CA ARG A 347 4.28 18.14 -11.74
C ARG A 347 4.57 19.06 -12.91
N SER A 348 5.81 19.56 -13.00
CA SER A 348 6.30 20.25 -14.19
C SER A 348 7.80 20.09 -14.35
N VAL A 349 8.29 20.49 -15.52
CA VAL A 349 9.71 20.58 -15.86
C VAL A 349 10.36 21.67 -15.01
N ILE A 350 11.60 21.43 -14.57
CA ILE A 350 12.38 22.41 -13.84
C ILE A 350 13.27 23.22 -14.78
N VAL A 351 13.45 24.49 -14.45
CA VAL A 351 14.37 25.41 -15.13
C VAL A 351 15.18 26.17 -14.08
N VAL A 352 16.31 26.73 -14.50
CA VAL A 352 17.18 27.48 -13.61
C VAL A 352 16.53 28.79 -13.14
N GLY A 353 16.62 29.08 -11.84
CA GLY A 353 16.20 30.33 -11.23
C GLY A 353 17.34 30.99 -10.46
N PRO A 354 18.31 31.62 -11.13
CA PRO A 354 19.54 32.11 -10.50
C PRO A 354 19.30 33.27 -9.52
N ASN A 355 18.24 34.04 -9.71
CA ASN A 355 17.90 35.20 -8.87
C ASN A 355 17.09 34.83 -7.62
N LEU A 356 16.76 33.55 -7.42
CA LEU A 356 16.01 33.09 -6.27
C LEU A 356 16.91 33.04 -5.04
N LYS A 357 16.35 33.20 -3.84
CA LYS A 357 17.05 32.85 -2.60
C LYS A 357 17.01 31.34 -2.38
N LEU A 358 17.92 30.81 -1.56
CA LEU A 358 18.04 29.37 -1.31
C LEU A 358 16.72 28.71 -0.85
N HIS A 359 15.89 29.41 -0.07
CA HIS A 359 14.59 28.96 0.45
C HIS A 359 13.41 29.21 -0.49
N GLN A 360 13.64 29.77 -1.68
CA GLN A 360 12.58 30.14 -2.60
C GLN A 360 12.58 29.24 -3.83
N CYS A 361 11.40 29.01 -4.39
CA CYS A 361 11.24 28.36 -5.68
C CYS A 361 10.22 29.12 -6.54
N GLY A 362 10.42 29.16 -7.85
CA GLY A 362 9.45 29.76 -8.76
C GLY A 362 8.33 28.76 -9.07
N LEU A 363 7.09 29.10 -8.72
CA LEU A 363 5.91 28.31 -9.00
C LEU A 363 5.07 28.95 -10.12
N PRO A 364 4.75 28.21 -11.20
CA PRO A 364 3.91 28.74 -12.28
C PRO A 364 2.54 29.20 -11.78
N LYS A 365 2.12 30.40 -12.18
CA LYS A 365 0.81 30.99 -11.83
C LYS A 365 -0.38 30.05 -12.02
N LYS A 366 -0.45 29.35 -13.16
CA LYS A 366 -1.54 28.39 -13.46
C LYS A 366 -1.54 27.18 -12.52
N MET A 367 -0.35 26.69 -12.16
CA MET A 367 -0.23 25.57 -11.23
C MET A 367 -0.60 26.01 -9.81
N ALA A 368 -0.14 27.18 -9.39
CA ALA A 368 -0.47 27.76 -8.11
C ALA A 368 -1.99 27.98 -7.94
N LEU A 369 -2.65 28.49 -8.98
CA LEU A 369 -4.10 28.71 -8.99
C LEU A 369 -4.89 27.41 -8.68
N GLU A 370 -4.50 26.30 -9.31
CA GLU A 370 -5.14 24.99 -9.11
C GLU A 370 -4.83 24.40 -7.72
N LEU A 371 -3.55 24.43 -7.32
CA LEU A 371 -3.12 23.85 -6.05
C LEU A 371 -3.71 24.58 -4.84
N PHE A 372 -3.91 25.90 -4.94
CA PHE A 372 -4.40 26.73 -3.85
C PHE A 372 -5.89 27.11 -3.99
N GLU A 373 -6.64 26.53 -4.95
CA GLU A 373 -8.05 26.88 -5.23
C GLU A 373 -8.93 27.01 -3.96
N PRO A 374 -8.93 26.05 -3.01
CA PRO A 374 -9.80 26.17 -1.82
C PRO A 374 -9.41 27.33 -0.90
N PHE A 375 -8.13 27.65 -0.81
CA PHE A 375 -7.62 28.76 0.02
C PHE A 375 -8.01 30.11 -0.58
N ILE A 376 -7.92 30.23 -1.90
CA ILE A 376 -8.37 31.40 -2.65
C ILE A 376 -9.88 31.61 -2.45
N ILE A 377 -10.70 30.56 -2.60
CA ILE A 377 -12.15 30.61 -2.41
C ILE A 377 -12.49 31.10 -0.99
N ARG A 378 -11.77 30.61 0.03
CA ARG A 378 -11.95 31.04 1.43
C ARG A 378 -11.65 32.53 1.59
N LYS A 379 -10.51 33.00 1.09
CA LYS A 379 -10.08 34.42 1.20
C LYS A 379 -10.96 35.38 0.41
N LEU A 380 -11.42 34.98 -0.79
CA LEU A 380 -12.39 35.76 -1.58
C LEU A 380 -13.70 36.00 -0.81
N ARG A 381 -14.14 35.01 -0.03
CA ARG A 381 -15.34 35.12 0.80
C ARG A 381 -15.09 35.99 2.04
N GLU A 382 -13.95 35.83 2.70
CA GLU A 382 -13.56 36.65 3.86
C GLU A 382 -13.44 38.13 3.52
N LYS A 383 -12.89 38.47 2.36
CA LYS A 383 -12.80 39.86 1.86
C LYS A 383 -14.10 40.40 1.27
N GLY A 384 -15.17 39.60 1.18
CA GLY A 384 -16.48 40.03 0.71
C GLY A 384 -16.64 40.16 -0.82
N PHE A 385 -15.67 39.71 -1.62
CA PHE A 385 -15.79 39.73 -3.09
C PHE A 385 -16.90 38.80 -3.60
N VAL A 386 -17.16 37.70 -2.88
CA VAL A 386 -18.21 36.75 -3.27
C VAL A 386 -18.92 36.15 -2.05
N HIS A 387 -20.24 36.04 -2.13
CA HIS A 387 -21.07 35.43 -1.07
C HIS A 387 -21.26 33.90 -1.20
N THR A 388 -21.11 33.33 -2.40
CA THR A 388 -21.32 31.89 -2.66
C THR A 388 -20.08 31.19 -3.21
N ILE A 389 -19.87 29.93 -2.83
CA ILE A 389 -18.74 29.11 -3.31
C ILE A 389 -18.75 28.97 -4.84
N LYS A 390 -19.95 28.80 -5.44
CA LYS A 390 -20.09 28.71 -6.91
C LYS A 390 -19.68 29.99 -7.61
N GLY A 391 -19.99 31.16 -7.03
CA GLY A 391 -19.54 32.43 -7.57
C GLY A 391 -18.01 32.58 -7.52
N ALA A 392 -17.40 32.17 -6.40
CA ALA A 392 -15.96 32.24 -6.21
C ALA A 392 -15.25 31.31 -7.20
N LYS A 393 -15.75 30.09 -7.38
CA LYS A 393 -15.22 29.15 -8.37
C LYS A 393 -15.24 29.71 -9.80
N ARG A 394 -16.37 30.32 -10.23
CA ARG A 394 -16.42 31.00 -11.54
C ARG A 394 -15.44 32.16 -11.67
N MET A 395 -15.16 32.87 -10.58
CA MET A 395 -14.21 33.98 -10.56
C MET A 395 -12.76 33.48 -10.72
N VAL A 396 -12.42 32.36 -10.07
CA VAL A 396 -11.15 31.66 -10.20
C VAL A 396 -10.99 31.09 -11.62
N GLU A 397 -12.01 30.42 -12.16
CA GLU A 397 -12.00 29.88 -13.54
C GLU A 397 -11.78 30.96 -14.60
N ARG A 398 -12.29 32.18 -14.37
CA ARG A 398 -12.10 33.35 -15.24
C ARG A 398 -10.79 34.10 -14.99
N ALA A 399 -10.00 33.70 -13.99
CA ALA A 399 -8.73 34.30 -13.61
C ALA A 399 -8.78 35.85 -13.54
N LYS A 400 -9.79 36.39 -12.84
CA LYS A 400 -9.92 37.84 -12.66
C LYS A 400 -8.72 38.42 -11.88
N ILE A 401 -8.50 39.73 -12.01
CA ILE A 401 -7.34 40.43 -11.42
C ILE A 401 -7.29 40.24 -9.90
N GLU A 402 -8.43 40.36 -9.22
CA GLU A 402 -8.51 40.24 -7.76
C GLU A 402 -8.10 38.86 -7.23
N VAL A 403 -8.17 37.83 -8.08
CA VAL A 403 -7.75 36.46 -7.74
C VAL A 403 -6.23 36.37 -7.63
N TRP A 404 -5.50 37.11 -8.46
CA TRP A 404 -4.03 37.11 -8.43
C TRP A 404 -3.51 37.79 -7.17
N ASP A 405 -4.10 38.92 -6.76
CA ASP A 405 -3.72 39.62 -5.53
C ASP A 405 -3.94 38.73 -4.29
N ILE A 406 -5.05 37.99 -4.26
CA ILE A 406 -5.34 37.05 -3.18
C ILE A 406 -4.40 35.84 -3.23
N LEU A 407 -4.06 35.35 -4.42
CA LEU A 407 -3.12 34.25 -4.56
C LEU A 407 -1.74 34.61 -4.01
N ASP A 408 -1.25 35.81 -4.31
CA ASP A 408 0.01 36.32 -3.77
C ASP A 408 -0.02 36.39 -2.23
N GLU A 409 -1.10 36.90 -1.64
CA GLU A 409 -1.28 36.93 -0.17
C GLU A 409 -1.31 35.53 0.44
N VAL A 410 -1.98 34.57 -0.20
CA VAL A 410 -2.09 33.18 0.30
C VAL A 410 -0.73 32.45 0.28
N ILE A 411 0.12 32.77 -0.70
CA ILE A 411 1.36 32.05 -0.95
C ILE A 411 2.52 32.53 -0.07
N GLN A 412 2.56 33.81 0.32
CA GLN A 412 3.71 34.41 1.04
C GLN A 412 4.16 33.58 2.25
N ASP A 413 3.23 33.11 3.06
CA ASP A 413 3.51 32.32 4.26
C ASP A 413 3.27 30.81 4.07
N HIS A 414 3.08 30.32 2.84
CA HIS A 414 2.73 28.92 2.64
C HIS A 414 3.86 28.13 1.95
N PRO A 415 4.67 27.36 2.70
CA PRO A 415 5.70 26.53 2.08
C PRO A 415 5.08 25.43 1.22
N ILE A 416 5.81 24.99 0.20
CA ILE A 416 5.50 23.83 -0.64
C ILE A 416 6.65 22.86 -0.62
N MET A 417 6.37 21.57 -0.82
CA MET A 417 7.39 20.53 -0.92
C MET A 417 7.69 20.21 -2.39
N LEU A 418 8.95 20.25 -2.77
CA LEU A 418 9.45 19.74 -4.04
C LEU A 418 10.04 18.35 -3.84
N ASN A 419 9.75 17.44 -4.77
CA ASN A 419 10.31 16.08 -4.80
C ASN A 419 10.74 15.71 -6.22
N ARG A 420 11.92 15.12 -6.35
CA ARG A 420 12.41 14.50 -7.59
C ARG A 420 12.38 12.98 -7.48
N ALA A 421 11.87 12.32 -8.53
CA ALA A 421 11.94 10.88 -8.66
C ALA A 421 13.19 10.49 -9.47
N PRO A 422 13.96 9.47 -9.06
CA PRO A 422 13.82 8.65 -7.86
C PRO A 422 14.28 9.35 -6.56
N THR A 423 13.52 9.17 -5.49
CA THR A 423 13.88 9.68 -4.15
C THR A 423 14.85 8.71 -3.47
N LEU A 424 16.14 9.03 -3.44
CA LEU A 424 17.18 8.13 -2.89
C LEU A 424 17.45 8.38 -1.41
N HIS A 425 17.36 9.63 -0.96
CA HIS A 425 17.62 10.03 0.40
C HIS A 425 16.73 11.20 0.81
N ARG A 426 16.71 11.57 2.09
CA ARG A 426 15.81 12.60 2.62
C ARG A 426 15.93 13.96 1.90
N LEU A 427 17.13 14.34 1.44
CA LEU A 427 17.37 15.62 0.75
C LEU A 427 16.70 15.73 -0.63
N SER A 428 16.20 14.62 -1.18
CA SER A 428 15.44 14.62 -2.43
C SER A 428 14.01 15.14 -2.24
N ILE A 429 13.62 15.48 -1.00
CA ILE A 429 12.39 16.20 -0.66
C ILE A 429 12.77 17.40 0.22
N GLN A 430 12.48 18.60 -0.25
CA GLN A 430 12.72 19.84 0.52
C GLN A 430 11.53 20.79 0.38
N ALA A 431 11.37 21.65 1.38
CA ALA A 431 10.37 22.70 1.39
C ALA A 431 10.97 24.03 0.91
N PHE A 432 10.16 24.81 0.19
CA PHE A 432 10.48 26.12 -0.33
C PHE A 432 9.27 27.05 -0.21
N TYR A 433 9.52 28.35 -0.12
CA TYR A 433 8.49 29.36 -0.28
C TYR A 433 8.27 29.64 -1.78
N PRO A 434 7.03 29.52 -2.29
CA PRO A 434 6.76 29.77 -3.69
C PRO A 434 6.83 31.26 -4.00
N ILE A 435 7.43 31.59 -5.14
CA ILE A 435 7.30 32.89 -5.81
C ILE A 435 6.53 32.65 -7.10
N LEU A 436 5.49 33.44 -7.35
CA LEU A 436 4.76 33.34 -8.61
C LEU A 436 5.64 33.73 -9.78
N VAL A 437 5.74 32.82 -10.76
CA VAL A 437 6.46 33.06 -12.02
C VAL A 437 5.53 32.87 -13.21
N GLU A 438 5.81 33.63 -14.26
CA GLU A 438 5.18 33.42 -15.56
C GLU A 438 5.70 32.16 -16.24
N GLY A 439 4.88 31.59 -17.12
CA GLY A 439 5.18 30.36 -17.84
C GLY A 439 4.61 29.09 -17.19
N LYS A 440 5.23 27.94 -17.48
CA LYS A 440 4.76 26.62 -17.04
C LYS A 440 5.82 25.81 -16.27
N ALA A 441 7.07 26.26 -16.26
CA ALA A 441 8.19 25.54 -15.65
C ALA A 441 8.45 26.02 -14.22
N ILE A 442 8.86 25.10 -13.35
CA ILE A 442 9.23 25.41 -11.97
C ILE A 442 10.66 25.97 -11.99
N LYS A 443 10.91 27.12 -11.35
CA LYS A 443 12.27 27.65 -11.22
C LYS A 443 12.90 27.14 -9.94
N LEU A 444 14.10 26.56 -10.05
CA LEU A 444 14.85 26.01 -8.93
C LEU A 444 16.17 26.74 -8.73
N HIS A 445 16.58 26.90 -7.47
CA HIS A 445 17.87 27.47 -7.13
C HIS A 445 19.02 26.53 -7.54
N PRO A 446 20.09 26.99 -8.22
CA PRO A 446 21.17 26.12 -8.70
C PRO A 446 21.84 25.28 -7.60
N LEU A 447 22.12 25.87 -6.44
CA LEU A 447 22.81 25.17 -5.32
C LEU A 447 22.03 23.99 -4.72
N VAL A 448 20.71 23.91 -4.92
CA VAL A 448 19.95 22.74 -4.42
C VAL A 448 19.90 21.60 -5.43
N CYS A 449 20.35 21.79 -6.68
CA CYS A 449 20.33 20.76 -7.71
C CYS A 449 21.15 19.53 -7.30
N ALA A 450 22.30 19.72 -6.64
CA ALA A 450 23.11 18.62 -6.12
C ALA A 450 22.33 17.76 -5.11
N ALA A 451 21.54 18.40 -4.23
CA ALA A 451 20.70 17.70 -3.26
C ALA A 451 19.57 16.91 -3.93
N PHE A 452 19.02 17.37 -5.05
CA PHE A 452 18.01 16.61 -5.80
C PHE A 452 18.63 15.62 -6.80
N ASN A 453 19.96 15.67 -6.99
CA ASN A 453 20.67 15.05 -8.09
C ASN A 453 20.05 15.41 -9.46
N ALA A 454 19.61 16.67 -9.60
CA ALA A 454 18.84 17.17 -10.73
C ALA A 454 19.69 18.01 -11.67
N ASP A 455 19.34 17.99 -12.94
CA ASP A 455 19.85 18.87 -13.99
C ASP A 455 18.69 19.55 -14.74
N PHE A 456 19.02 20.36 -15.75
CA PHE A 456 18.02 21.19 -16.46
C PHE A 456 17.81 20.73 -17.91
N ASP A 457 17.94 19.42 -18.18
CA ASP A 457 17.84 18.83 -19.53
C ASP A 457 16.42 18.33 -19.91
N GLY A 458 15.45 18.49 -19.00
CA GLY A 458 14.09 17.96 -19.15
C GLY A 458 13.55 17.31 -17.87
N ASP A 459 14.37 17.23 -16.83
CA ASP A 459 13.99 16.79 -15.50
C ASP A 459 12.68 17.42 -14.98
N GLN A 460 11.91 16.62 -14.24
CA GLN A 460 10.61 17.01 -13.71
C GLN A 460 10.57 16.84 -12.19
N MET A 461 9.94 17.80 -11.52
CA MET A 461 9.69 17.73 -10.08
C MET A 461 8.20 17.74 -9.78
N ALA A 462 7.83 17.01 -8.72
CA ALA A 462 6.51 17.02 -8.14
C ALA A 462 6.43 18.05 -7.01
N VAL A 463 5.37 18.85 -7.02
CA VAL A 463 5.02 19.84 -5.99
C VAL A 463 3.91 19.25 -5.12
N HIS A 464 4.00 19.42 -3.81
CA HIS A 464 2.93 19.06 -2.86
C HIS A 464 2.68 20.21 -1.89
N VAL A 465 1.40 20.44 -1.55
CA VAL A 465 1.00 21.52 -0.64
C VAL A 465 0.65 20.96 0.75
N PRO A 466 1.36 21.35 1.82
CA PRO A 466 1.03 20.96 3.19
C PRO A 466 -0.24 21.67 3.68
N LEU A 467 -1.31 20.91 3.95
CA LEU A 467 -2.63 21.50 4.26
C LEU A 467 -2.85 21.85 5.73
N SER A 468 -2.35 21.02 6.66
CA SER A 468 -2.52 21.26 8.10
C SER A 468 -1.47 22.22 8.63
N LEU A 469 -1.79 22.93 9.71
CA LEU A 469 -0.88 23.89 10.32
C LEU A 469 0.38 23.18 10.84
N GLU A 470 0.22 21.99 11.42
CA GLU A 470 1.33 21.17 11.92
C GLU A 470 2.27 20.76 10.79
N ALA A 471 1.73 20.36 9.64
CA ALA A 471 2.53 20.00 8.47
C ALA A 471 3.24 21.22 7.87
N GLN A 472 2.60 22.38 7.87
CA GLN A 472 3.23 23.63 7.42
C GLN A 472 4.39 24.01 8.35
N ILE A 473 4.20 23.92 9.67
CA ILE A 473 5.24 24.21 10.67
C ILE A 473 6.39 23.20 10.54
N GLU A 474 6.10 21.90 10.41
CA GLU A 474 7.10 20.87 10.16
C GLU A 474 7.91 21.17 8.89
N CYS A 475 7.25 21.58 7.80
CA CYS A 475 7.93 21.99 6.58
C CYS A 475 8.89 23.16 6.81
N ARG A 476 8.48 24.19 7.57
CA ARG A 476 9.32 25.36 7.87
C ARG A 476 10.51 25.02 8.77
N LEU A 477 10.29 24.20 9.80
CA LEU A 477 11.30 23.91 10.82
C LEU A 477 12.28 22.81 10.39
N GLN A 478 11.85 21.82 9.61
CA GLN A 478 12.66 20.64 9.31
C GLN A 478 13.01 20.51 7.84
N LEU A 479 12.05 20.76 6.94
CA LEU A 479 12.22 20.47 5.51
C LEU A 479 12.72 21.65 4.69
N LEU A 480 12.66 22.88 5.22
CA LEU A 480 13.10 24.07 4.50
C LEU A 480 14.55 23.91 4.02
N SER A 481 14.83 24.30 2.79
CA SER A 481 16.16 24.07 2.17
C SER A 481 17.34 24.66 2.97
N ILE A 482 17.13 25.77 3.69
CA ILE A 482 18.15 26.40 4.55
C ILE A 482 18.60 25.47 5.69
N ASN A 483 17.73 24.59 6.17
CA ASN A 483 18.06 23.70 7.28
C ASN A 483 18.87 22.47 6.81
N ASN A 484 18.91 22.25 5.49
CA ASN A 484 19.41 21.05 4.85
C ASN A 484 20.73 21.30 4.10
N LEU A 485 21.70 21.93 4.77
CA LEU A 485 22.99 22.31 4.16
C LEU A 485 24.01 21.17 4.10
N PHE A 486 23.95 20.24 5.05
CA PHE A 486 24.93 19.17 5.22
C PHE A 486 24.36 17.79 4.86
N SER A 487 25.22 16.94 4.29
CA SER A 487 24.88 15.56 4.00
C SER A 487 24.67 14.80 5.32
N PRO A 488 23.56 14.07 5.48
CA PRO A 488 23.32 13.26 6.67
C PRO A 488 24.28 12.08 6.80
N ALA A 489 24.92 11.66 5.70
CA ALA A 489 25.84 10.52 5.70
C ALA A 489 27.22 10.91 6.25
N ASP A 490 27.80 12.00 5.74
CA ASP A 490 29.22 12.32 5.97
C ASP A 490 29.47 13.73 6.55
N GLY A 491 28.41 14.51 6.78
CA GLY A 491 28.51 15.87 7.33
C GLY A 491 29.12 16.92 6.39
N ARG A 492 29.46 16.56 5.15
CA ARG A 492 29.97 17.51 4.14
C ARG A 492 28.86 18.43 3.64
N PRO A 493 29.16 19.69 3.28
CA PRO A 493 28.18 20.61 2.70
C PRO A 493 27.73 20.11 1.32
N VAL A 494 26.42 20.08 1.10
CA VAL A 494 25.78 19.64 -0.17
C VAL A 494 25.54 20.84 -1.09
N ILE A 495 25.44 22.04 -0.53
CA ILE A 495 25.15 23.29 -1.23
C ILE A 495 26.41 23.98 -1.79
N SER A 496 27.50 23.25 -2.00
CA SER A 496 28.72 23.81 -2.56
C SER A 496 28.49 24.29 -4.00
N PRO A 497 29.03 25.45 -4.40
CA PRO A 497 28.97 25.89 -5.79
C PRO A 497 29.55 24.85 -6.74
N SER A 498 28.97 24.75 -7.94
CA SER A 498 29.36 23.80 -8.96
C SER A 498 29.61 24.49 -10.29
N GLN A 499 30.45 23.89 -11.14
CA GLN A 499 30.65 24.27 -12.55
C GLN A 499 30.97 25.76 -12.71
N ASP A 500 30.09 26.52 -13.37
CA ASP A 500 30.31 27.90 -13.80
C ASP A 500 30.60 28.86 -12.64
N VAL A 501 29.98 28.64 -11.48
CA VAL A 501 30.24 29.48 -10.29
C VAL A 501 31.67 29.29 -9.81
N VAL A 502 32.15 28.04 -9.79
CA VAL A 502 33.54 27.73 -9.40
C VAL A 502 34.51 28.27 -10.44
N LEU A 503 34.21 28.15 -11.73
CA LEU A 503 35.04 28.68 -12.81
C LEU A 503 35.14 30.21 -12.75
N GLY A 504 34.03 30.90 -12.50
CA GLY A 504 33.99 32.35 -12.35
C GLY A 504 34.82 32.81 -11.16
N LEU A 505 34.64 32.19 -9.99
CA LEU A 505 35.45 32.48 -8.80
C LEU A 505 36.93 32.19 -9.04
N TYR A 506 37.25 31.04 -9.64
CA TYR A 506 38.63 30.68 -9.98
C TYR A 506 39.28 31.72 -10.91
N TYR A 507 38.57 32.13 -11.96
CA TYR A 507 39.05 33.15 -12.90
C TYR A 507 39.27 34.51 -12.24
N LEU A 508 38.36 34.90 -11.34
CA LEU A 508 38.44 36.12 -10.53
C LEU A 508 39.64 36.11 -9.56
N THR A 509 40.02 34.94 -9.05
CA THR A 509 41.11 34.79 -8.06
C THR A 509 42.45 34.41 -8.67
N LYS A 510 42.54 34.21 -9.98
CA LYS A 510 43.77 33.79 -10.64
C LYS A 510 44.72 34.97 -10.76
N GLU A 511 45.93 34.85 -10.22
CA GLU A 511 46.98 35.85 -10.35
C GLU A 511 47.67 35.77 -11.72
N SER A 512 48.02 36.93 -12.28
CA SER A 512 48.92 37.02 -13.44
C SER A 512 50.37 37.19 -12.98
N ASP A 513 51.30 36.51 -13.64
CA ASP A 513 52.73 36.62 -13.32
C ASP A 513 53.39 37.86 -13.96
N GLU A 514 52.71 38.53 -14.91
CA GLU A 514 53.29 39.54 -15.78
C GLU A 514 53.54 40.90 -15.06
N ASN A 515 52.92 41.16 -13.90
CA ASN A 515 52.95 42.47 -13.23
C ASN A 515 53.35 42.43 -11.73
N LYS A 516 54.04 41.39 -11.25
CA LYS A 516 54.38 41.22 -9.82
C LYS A 516 55.23 42.36 -9.21
N ASN A 517 56.02 43.08 -10.01
CA ASN A 517 56.97 44.07 -9.51
C ASN A 517 56.44 45.52 -9.50
N GLU A 518 55.25 45.80 -10.06
CA GLU A 518 54.64 47.15 -10.13
C GLU A 518 53.26 47.19 -9.47
N ALA A 519 53.11 46.55 -8.30
CA ALA A 519 51.83 46.53 -7.58
C ALA A 519 51.41 47.92 -7.09
N LYS A 520 50.29 48.43 -7.62
CA LYS A 520 49.67 49.71 -7.21
C LYS A 520 49.12 49.61 -5.79
N VAL A 521 49.16 50.72 -5.06
CA VAL A 521 48.74 50.78 -3.64
C VAL A 521 47.42 51.53 -3.52
N PHE A 522 46.45 50.95 -2.82
CA PHE A 522 45.13 51.51 -2.57
C PHE A 522 44.86 51.61 -1.06
N ALA A 523 44.21 52.69 -0.64
CA ALA A 523 43.94 52.99 0.76
C ALA A 523 42.62 52.39 1.27
N SER A 524 41.69 52.03 0.37
CA SER A 524 40.37 51.45 0.67
C SER A 524 39.88 50.52 -0.45
N LYS A 525 38.89 49.66 -0.12
CA LYS A 525 38.30 48.73 -1.10
C LYS A 525 37.57 49.49 -2.20
N GLU A 526 36.89 50.57 -1.84
CA GLU A 526 36.12 51.42 -2.73
C GLU A 526 37.03 52.09 -3.76
N GLU A 527 38.19 52.58 -3.35
CA GLU A 527 39.20 53.17 -4.24
C GLU A 527 39.73 52.14 -5.25
N ALA A 528 39.96 50.90 -4.82
CA ALA A 528 40.38 49.83 -5.72
C ALA A 528 39.30 49.47 -6.75
N VAL A 529 38.02 49.47 -6.36
CA VAL A 529 36.89 49.21 -7.29
C VAL A 529 36.76 50.35 -8.30
N ILE A 530 36.81 51.61 -7.85
CA ILE A 530 36.75 52.77 -8.76
C ILE A 530 37.91 52.73 -9.76
N ALA A 531 39.13 52.47 -9.28
CA ALA A 531 40.30 52.38 -10.14
C ALA A 531 40.24 51.21 -11.13
N PHE A 532 39.59 50.09 -10.76
CA PHE A 532 39.30 48.99 -11.68
C PHE A 532 38.27 49.39 -12.74
N ASP A 533 37.19 50.06 -12.34
CA ASP A 533 36.14 50.54 -13.25
C ASP A 533 36.68 51.59 -14.24
N ASP A 534 37.63 52.43 -13.80
CA ASP A 534 38.36 53.39 -14.64
C ASP A 534 39.41 52.72 -15.55
N GLY A 535 39.58 51.40 -15.48
CA GLY A 535 40.50 50.63 -16.32
C GLY A 535 41.98 50.82 -16.00
N LEU A 536 42.32 51.27 -14.79
CA LEU A 536 43.71 51.54 -14.39
C LEU A 536 44.52 50.26 -14.14
N PHE A 537 43.87 49.13 -13.87
CA PHE A 537 44.50 47.81 -13.74
C PHE A 537 43.49 46.71 -14.09
N ASN A 538 43.99 45.55 -14.50
CA ASN A 538 43.17 44.41 -14.89
C ASN A 538 42.81 43.54 -13.67
N LEU A 539 41.81 42.67 -13.86
CA LEU A 539 41.26 41.81 -12.80
C LEU A 539 42.31 40.92 -12.11
N GLN A 540 43.37 40.54 -12.83
CA GLN A 540 44.40 39.60 -12.39
C GLN A 540 45.73 40.30 -12.02
N ASP A 541 45.74 41.63 -12.00
CA ASP A 541 46.91 42.41 -11.61
C ASP A 541 47.06 42.43 -10.08
N CYS A 542 48.28 42.25 -9.60
CA CYS A 542 48.58 42.31 -8.17
C CYS A 542 48.49 43.75 -7.65
N ILE A 543 47.72 43.96 -6.58
CA ILE A 543 47.57 45.25 -5.90
C ILE A 543 47.90 45.14 -4.41
N LYS A 544 48.30 46.25 -3.80
CA LYS A 544 48.48 46.36 -2.34
C LYS A 544 47.34 47.15 -1.75
N LEU A 545 46.47 46.51 -1.00
CA LEU A 545 45.31 47.14 -0.38
C LEU A 545 45.53 47.26 1.13
N ARG A 546 45.33 48.46 1.68
CA ARG A 546 45.32 48.65 3.14
C ARG A 546 44.02 48.10 3.73
N ILE A 547 44.13 47.27 4.78
CA ILE A 547 42.99 46.68 5.48
C ILE A 547 43.14 46.95 6.97
N ASP A 548 42.13 47.55 7.57
CA ASP A 548 42.08 47.79 9.02
C ASP A 548 41.52 46.56 9.75
N GLY A 549 42.30 45.47 9.81
CA GLY A 549 41.93 44.22 10.49
C GLY A 549 43.05 43.69 11.40
N GLN A 550 42.68 43.05 12.53
CA GLN A 550 43.66 42.31 13.35
C GLN A 550 44.13 41.07 12.59
N VAL A 551 45.41 41.04 12.22
CA VAL A 551 46.06 39.85 11.65
C VAL A 551 46.46 38.93 12.80
N TRP A 552 45.96 37.70 12.81
CA TRP A 552 46.43 36.66 13.75
C TRP A 552 47.55 35.85 13.09
N GLY A 553 48.78 35.97 13.59
CA GLY A 553 49.96 35.19 13.16
C GLY A 553 51.20 36.04 12.80
N GLU A 554 52.38 35.41 12.77
CA GLU A 554 53.68 36.01 12.37
C GLU A 554 53.91 35.98 10.85
N GLU A 555 52.87 36.10 10.02
CA GLU A 555 53.04 36.13 8.57
C GLU A 555 53.08 37.58 8.05
N LYS A 556 54.11 37.87 7.26
CA LYS A 556 54.40 39.17 6.65
C LYS A 556 53.17 39.68 5.86
N PRO A 557 52.91 41.00 5.85
CA PRO A 557 51.68 41.63 5.34
C PRO A 557 51.57 41.67 3.80
N SER A 558 52.07 40.66 3.09
CA SER A 558 52.04 40.58 1.62
C SER A 558 50.99 39.62 1.05
N MET A 559 50.11 39.04 1.87
CA MET A 559 49.02 38.17 1.41
C MET A 559 47.68 38.58 2.00
N ILE A 560 47.02 39.58 1.41
CA ILE A 560 45.58 39.81 1.61
C ILE A 560 45.08 40.50 0.32
N ILE A 561 44.10 40.03 -0.47
CA ILE A 561 42.77 39.47 -0.13
C ILE A 561 42.26 38.50 -1.23
N SER A 562 41.74 37.33 -0.85
CA SER A 562 40.63 36.65 -1.55
C SER A 562 39.30 37.19 -1.00
N GLN A 563 38.32 37.46 -1.87
CA GLN A 563 37.09 38.28 -1.69
C GLN A 563 36.23 38.06 -0.41
N GLU A 564 36.50 37.07 0.44
CA GLU A 564 35.70 36.80 1.64
C GLU A 564 35.81 37.89 2.72
N ALA A 565 36.96 38.56 2.85
CA ALA A 565 37.12 39.68 3.78
C ALA A 565 36.52 41.00 3.24
N ALA A 566 36.12 41.04 1.97
CA ALA A 566 35.56 42.24 1.34
C ALA A 566 34.12 42.52 1.79
N ILE A 567 33.32 41.47 1.98
CA ILE A 567 31.85 41.54 2.03
C ILE A 567 31.27 41.62 3.46
N LYS A 568 31.99 41.15 4.49
CA LYS A 568 31.52 41.24 5.89
C LYS A 568 31.97 42.54 6.55
N GLY A 569 31.33 43.64 6.17
CA GLY A 569 31.13 44.74 7.10
C GLY A 569 30.18 44.28 8.22
N GLU A 570 30.46 44.72 9.45
CA GLU A 570 29.71 44.48 10.69
C GLU A 570 30.01 43.17 11.45
N VAL A 571 30.92 43.28 12.42
CA VAL A 571 30.75 42.61 13.72
C VAL A 571 30.71 43.71 14.78
N GLU A 572 29.58 43.73 15.49
CA GLU A 572 29.16 44.71 16.47
C GLU A 572 30.19 44.95 17.57
N LYS A 573 30.23 46.22 18.01
CA LYS A 573 30.83 46.66 19.26
C LYS A 573 30.12 45.97 20.44
N ASN A 574 30.77 45.02 21.10
CA ASN A 574 30.52 44.76 22.51
C ASN A 574 31.52 45.56 23.36
N LYS A 575 31.16 46.83 23.62
CA LYS A 575 31.46 47.47 24.89
C LYS A 575 30.48 46.85 25.90
N ASP A 576 31.01 46.09 26.85
CA ASP A 576 30.62 46.16 28.27
C ASP A 576 31.43 45.11 29.05
N LYS A 577 32.54 45.60 29.62
CA LYS A 577 33.13 45.07 30.85
C LYS A 577 33.09 46.22 31.85
N ASN A 578 31.99 46.28 32.59
CA ASN A 578 31.91 46.44 34.05
C ASN A 578 30.45 46.33 34.48
#